data_AF-A0A9D1V883-F1
#
_entry.id   AF-A0A9D1V883-F1
#
_cell.length_a   1.000
_cell.length_b   1.000
_cell.length_c   1.000
_cell.angle_alpha   90.00
_cell.angle_beta   90.00
_cell.angle_gamma   90.00
#
_symmetry.space_group_name_H-M   'P 1'
#
loop_
_entity.id
_entity.type
_entity.pdbx_description
1 polymer ?
#
loop_
_entity_poly.entity_id
_entity_poly.type
_entity_poly.pdbx_seq_one_letter_code
_entity_poly.pdbx_strand_id
1 'polypeptide(L)'
;MKKVKVRCYKCGSEFETNEGVRSDICPTCMSFIDISRALGADGQAAKAQPIAKDPPKEELHGVQEESAAPQEKAEETAPVKEAENGGLMHAEQLLEAGIWSAARSEFEESLSEGESWQAHWGIVRAATRELTDLSVFPSVKKHAEAAFAKMPAQERRVLGARYVPPLSEQRRRTAQAIKDMEKAPPPPRELQQKKQKSGLFYTGSAVFFIILFIADLLLEFSGGNVGLNVAGGIIILLDIVLLVLLIVFGVRRLLKGQRAKRAMQAVEDTQKEKHEAELKKLRERLDCIDTLCGYLKY
;
A
#
# COMPACT_ATOMS: atom_id res chain seq x y z
N MET A 1 -12.44 -26.78 -25.12
CA MET A 1 -12.33 -26.85 -23.64
C MET A 1 -13.75 -26.78 -23.09
N LYS A 2 -14.16 -27.78 -22.30
CA LYS A 2 -15.48 -27.78 -21.67
C LYS A 2 -15.44 -26.86 -20.44
N LYS A 3 -16.52 -26.11 -20.21
CA LYS A 3 -16.65 -25.24 -19.04
C LYS A 3 -17.52 -25.92 -17.99
N VAL A 4 -17.15 -25.77 -16.72
CA VAL A 4 -17.91 -26.26 -15.57
C VAL A 4 -18.31 -25.08 -14.69
N LYS A 5 -19.53 -25.12 -14.15
CA LYS A 5 -20.03 -24.13 -13.18
C LYS A 5 -19.58 -24.55 -11.79
N VAL A 6 -19.03 -23.60 -11.04
CA VAL A 6 -18.46 -23.81 -9.71
C VAL A 6 -18.97 -22.74 -8.77
N ARG A 7 -19.40 -23.13 -7.57
CA ARG A 7 -19.81 -22.20 -6.52
C ARG A 7 -18.64 -21.89 -5.59
N CYS A 8 -18.35 -20.61 -5.39
CA CYS A 8 -17.34 -20.16 -4.46
C CYS A 8 -17.75 -20.48 -3.01
N TYR A 9 -17.01 -21.34 -2.31
CA TYR A 9 -17.28 -21.65 -0.90
C TYR A 9 -16.95 -20.51 0.08
N LYS A 10 -16.36 -19.40 -0.39
CA LYS A 10 -16.05 -18.21 0.43
C LYS A 10 -17.12 -17.14 0.37
N CYS A 11 -17.70 -16.87 -0.81
CA CYS A 11 -18.70 -15.81 -1.00
C CYS A 11 -20.03 -16.29 -1.57
N GLY A 12 -20.15 -17.58 -1.90
CA GLY A 12 -21.37 -18.20 -2.41
C GLY A 12 -21.70 -17.91 -3.88
N SER A 13 -20.91 -17.10 -4.59
CA SER A 13 -21.18 -16.77 -5.99
C SER A 13 -20.79 -17.92 -6.94
N GLU A 14 -21.59 -18.10 -8.00
CA GLU A 14 -21.34 -19.09 -9.04
C GLU A 14 -20.56 -18.46 -10.20
N PHE A 15 -19.55 -19.18 -10.71
CA PHE A 15 -18.76 -18.74 -11.86
C PHE A 15 -18.34 -19.93 -12.72
N GLU A 16 -17.98 -19.67 -13.98
CA GLU A 16 -17.55 -20.69 -14.94
C GLU A 16 -16.03 -20.79 -14.99
N THR A 17 -15.50 -22.01 -14.90
CA THR A 17 -14.08 -22.31 -15.11
C THR A 17 -13.88 -23.43 -16.12
N ASN A 18 -12.66 -23.64 -16.59
CA ASN A 18 -12.33 -24.70 -17.54
C ASN A 18 -12.19 -26.06 -16.82
N GLU A 19 -12.74 -27.11 -17.43
CA GLU A 19 -12.61 -28.48 -16.93
C GLU A 19 -11.13 -28.91 -16.91
N GLY A 20 -10.66 -29.44 -15.78
CA GLY A 20 -9.27 -29.88 -15.56
C GLY A 20 -8.34 -28.85 -14.90
N VAL A 21 -8.84 -27.65 -14.57
CA VAL A 21 -8.08 -26.65 -13.81
C VAL A 21 -8.17 -26.95 -12.30
N ARG A 22 -7.02 -27.02 -11.61
CA ARG A 22 -6.97 -27.31 -10.16
C ARG A 22 -7.44 -26.15 -9.28
N SER A 23 -7.10 -24.93 -9.66
CA SER A 23 -7.46 -23.72 -8.92
C SER A 23 -7.78 -22.57 -9.87
N ASP A 24 -8.78 -21.76 -9.51
CA ASP A 24 -9.16 -20.58 -10.26
C ASP A 24 -9.51 -19.42 -9.31
N ILE A 25 -9.62 -18.21 -9.85
CA ILE A 25 -9.92 -17.00 -9.07
C ILE A 25 -11.41 -16.68 -9.20
N CYS A 26 -12.10 -16.60 -8.06
CA CYS A 26 -13.48 -16.12 -8.05
C CYS A 26 -13.53 -14.66 -8.51
N PRO A 27 -14.31 -14.31 -9.54
CA PRO A 27 -14.35 -12.94 -10.06
C PRO A 27 -15.03 -11.96 -9.08
N THR A 28 -15.87 -12.47 -8.17
CA THR A 28 -16.63 -11.63 -7.23
C THR A 28 -15.78 -11.18 -6.05
N CYS A 29 -15.06 -12.10 -5.41
CA CYS A 29 -14.29 -11.81 -4.20
C CYS A 29 -12.77 -11.89 -4.42
N MET A 30 -12.33 -12.06 -5.67
CA MET A 30 -10.92 -12.13 -6.10
C MET A 30 -10.09 -13.17 -5.32
N SER A 31 -10.76 -14.17 -4.73
CA SER A 31 -10.13 -15.18 -3.91
C SER A 31 -9.75 -16.39 -4.75
N PHE A 32 -8.60 -17.01 -4.47
CA PHE A 32 -8.27 -18.32 -5.01
C PHE A 32 -9.21 -19.39 -4.45
N ILE A 33 -9.76 -20.21 -5.35
CA ILE A 33 -10.71 -21.30 -5.11
C ILE A 33 -10.13 -22.60 -5.65
N ASP A 34 -10.12 -23.63 -4.80
CA ASP A 34 -9.84 -25.01 -5.24
C ASP A 34 -11.10 -25.58 -5.90
N ILE A 35 -11.00 -25.91 -7.19
CA ILE A 35 -12.13 -26.37 -8.00
C ILE A 35 -12.60 -27.77 -7.58
N SER A 36 -11.69 -28.63 -7.12
CA SER A 36 -12.02 -29.99 -6.66
C SER A 36 -12.85 -29.92 -5.38
N ARG A 37 -12.49 -29.01 -4.47
CA ARG A 37 -13.23 -28.76 -3.22
C ARG A 37 -14.59 -28.12 -3.47
N ALA A 38 -14.66 -27.18 -4.41
CA ALA A 38 -15.89 -26.46 -4.71
C ALA A 38 -16.94 -27.35 -5.42
N LEU A 39 -16.51 -28.26 -6.30
CA LEU A 39 -17.39 -29.27 -6.91
C LEU A 39 -17.84 -30.36 -5.92
N GLY A 40 -17.03 -30.66 -4.90
CA GLY A 40 -17.38 -31.60 -3.83
C GLY A 40 -18.35 -31.02 -2.79
N ALA A 41 -18.46 -29.69 -2.69
CA ALA A 41 -19.33 -29.00 -1.73
C ALA A 41 -20.82 -29.08 -2.11
N ASP A 42 -21.14 -29.38 -3.37
CA ASP A 42 -22.51 -29.51 -3.86
C ASP A 42 -23.24 -30.76 -3.31
N GLY A 43 -22.53 -31.62 -2.56
CA GLY A 43 -23.08 -32.83 -1.91
C GLY A 43 -23.32 -32.75 -0.40
N GLN A 44 -23.01 -31.64 0.28
CA GLN A 44 -23.14 -31.53 1.76
C GLN A 44 -23.95 -30.32 2.25
N ALA A 45 -24.87 -29.81 1.43
CA ALA A 45 -25.86 -28.83 1.86
C ALA A 45 -27.15 -29.51 2.39
N ALA A 46 -27.07 -30.26 3.48
CA ALA A 46 -28.25 -30.70 4.24
C ALA A 46 -27.91 -31.08 5.70
N LYS A 47 -27.62 -30.07 6.54
CA LYS A 47 -28.03 -29.97 7.96
C LYS A 47 -27.30 -28.79 8.62
N ALA A 48 -27.93 -27.63 8.57
CA ALA A 48 -27.72 -26.63 9.60
C ALA A 48 -28.71 -26.96 10.74
N GLN A 49 -28.20 -27.23 11.94
CA GLN A 49 -28.94 -26.97 13.18
C GLN A 49 -28.02 -26.43 14.28
N PRO A 50 -28.51 -25.49 15.09
CA PRO A 50 -27.77 -24.82 16.16
C PRO A 50 -27.86 -25.63 17.46
N ILE A 51 -26.82 -25.61 18.30
CA ILE A 51 -26.88 -26.22 19.63
C ILE A 51 -26.95 -25.12 20.68
N ALA A 52 -28.13 -25.08 21.31
CA ALA A 52 -28.48 -24.29 22.48
C ALA A 52 -27.92 -24.91 23.77
N LYS A 53 -28.00 -24.09 24.82
CA LYS A 53 -27.55 -24.29 26.20
C LYS A 53 -28.27 -25.41 26.96
N ASP A 54 -27.57 -25.85 28.01
CA ASP A 54 -27.94 -26.60 29.21
C ASP A 54 -27.89 -28.15 29.17
N PRO A 55 -27.12 -28.79 30.08
CA PRO A 55 -27.31 -30.18 30.45
C PRO A 55 -28.08 -30.34 31.78
N PRO A 56 -28.82 -31.46 31.97
CA PRO A 56 -29.53 -31.76 33.20
C PRO A 56 -28.68 -32.54 34.22
N LYS A 57 -29.09 -32.40 35.49
CA LYS A 57 -28.58 -33.01 36.73
C LYS A 57 -28.87 -34.52 36.81
N GLU A 58 -28.01 -35.25 37.51
CA GLU A 58 -28.43 -36.29 38.46
C GLU A 58 -27.46 -36.33 39.66
N GLU A 59 -28.07 -36.38 40.85
CA GLU A 59 -27.49 -36.38 42.20
C GLU A 59 -27.01 -37.82 42.58
N LEU A 60 -26.26 -38.12 43.65
CA LEU A 60 -26.61 -37.88 45.05
C LEU A 60 -25.51 -38.45 46.01
N HIS A 61 -25.21 -37.66 47.06
CA HIS A 61 -24.71 -38.01 48.42
C HIS A 61 -23.30 -38.62 48.61
N GLY A 62 -22.50 -38.22 49.61
CA GLY A 62 -22.69 -37.28 50.71
C GLY A 62 -21.56 -37.37 51.75
N VAL A 63 -21.68 -36.54 52.80
CA VAL A 63 -20.99 -36.52 54.11
C VAL A 63 -19.79 -35.58 54.28
N GLN A 64 -19.95 -34.71 55.28
CA GLN A 64 -19.05 -33.69 55.82
C GLN A 64 -18.05 -34.29 56.84
N GLU A 65 -16.89 -33.65 57.01
CA GLU A 65 -16.38 -33.01 58.25
C GLU A 65 -14.84 -32.96 58.34
N GLU A 66 -14.37 -31.72 58.54
CA GLU A 66 -13.36 -31.25 59.51
C GLU A 66 -11.87 -31.69 59.52
N SER A 67 -11.03 -30.65 59.43
CA SER A 67 -9.88 -30.35 60.30
C SER A 67 -8.45 -30.45 59.75
N ALA A 68 -7.72 -29.37 60.04
CA ALA A 68 -6.28 -29.25 60.34
C ALA A 68 -5.22 -29.47 59.23
N ALA A 69 -4.55 -28.37 58.87
CA ALA A 69 -3.15 -28.32 58.40
C ALA A 69 -2.17 -28.62 59.56
N PRO A 70 -0.81 -28.69 59.40
CA PRO A 70 0.00 -28.43 58.19
C PRO A 70 1.25 -29.36 57.97
N GLN A 71 1.96 -29.11 56.85
CA GLN A 71 3.33 -29.57 56.45
C GLN A 71 3.40 -31.01 55.90
N GLU A 72 4.07 -31.35 54.79
CA GLU A 72 5.45 -31.04 54.41
C GLU A 72 5.71 -31.43 52.91
N LYS A 73 6.26 -30.48 52.14
CA LYS A 73 7.22 -30.63 51.04
C LYS A 73 7.33 -31.99 50.30
N ALA A 74 6.62 -32.13 49.19
CA ALA A 74 7.06 -32.88 48.02
C ALA A 74 6.55 -32.16 46.77
N GLU A 75 7.46 -31.48 46.08
CA GLU A 75 7.22 -30.78 44.82
C GLU A 75 7.02 -31.84 43.73
N GLU A 76 5.79 -32.33 43.66
CA GLU A 76 5.26 -33.12 42.56
C GLU A 76 5.27 -32.21 41.33
N THR A 77 6.28 -32.42 40.48
CA THR A 77 6.44 -31.73 39.20
C THR A 77 5.29 -32.15 38.30
N ALA A 78 4.25 -31.32 38.30
CA ALA A 78 3.02 -31.52 37.57
C ALA A 78 3.25 -31.72 36.05
N PRO A 79 2.43 -32.54 35.37
CA PRO A 79 2.47 -32.80 33.92
C PRO A 79 1.80 -31.66 33.12
N VAL A 80 2.17 -30.40 33.42
CA VAL A 80 1.54 -29.20 32.80
C VAL A 80 2.36 -28.66 31.61
N LYS A 81 3.64 -29.06 31.47
CA LYS A 81 4.52 -28.52 30.42
C LYS A 81 4.37 -29.16 29.04
N GLU A 82 3.65 -30.26 28.90
CA GLU A 82 3.58 -30.98 27.60
C GLU A 82 2.41 -30.51 26.72
N ALA A 83 1.31 -30.02 27.31
CA ALA A 83 0.17 -29.47 26.57
C ALA A 83 0.44 -28.07 26.01
N GLU A 84 1.07 -27.19 26.79
CA GLU A 84 1.45 -25.82 26.39
C GLU A 84 2.46 -25.79 25.21
N ASN A 85 3.24 -26.85 25.05
CA ASN A 85 4.23 -26.97 23.98
C ASN A 85 3.66 -27.51 22.66
N GLY A 86 2.47 -28.12 22.67
CA GLY A 86 1.88 -28.74 21.47
C GLY A 86 1.51 -27.70 20.41
N GLY A 87 0.83 -26.62 20.80
CA GLY A 87 0.43 -25.53 19.92
C GLY A 87 1.63 -24.76 19.35
N LEU A 88 2.61 -24.43 20.21
CA LEU A 88 3.85 -23.77 19.78
C LEU A 88 4.67 -24.61 18.81
N MET A 89 4.79 -25.92 19.05
CA MET A 89 5.50 -26.84 18.14
C MET A 89 4.81 -26.92 16.78
N HIS A 90 3.47 -26.98 16.75
CA HIS A 90 2.74 -27.00 15.49
C HIS A 90 2.88 -25.68 14.73
N ALA A 91 2.83 -24.55 15.43
CA ALA A 91 3.06 -23.23 14.86
C ALA A 91 4.46 -23.08 14.24
N GLU A 92 5.51 -23.59 14.90
CA GLU A 92 6.87 -23.61 14.35
C GLU A 92 6.99 -24.52 13.10
N GLN A 93 6.33 -25.68 13.07
CA GLN A 93 6.27 -26.52 11.86
C GLN A 93 5.62 -25.78 10.68
N LEU A 94 4.56 -24.99 10.94
CA LEU A 94 3.92 -24.18 9.92
C LEU A 94 4.81 -23.02 9.45
N LEU A 95 5.62 -22.42 10.33
CA LEU A 95 6.64 -21.44 9.95
C LEU A 95 7.68 -22.07 9.02
N GLU A 96 8.21 -23.24 9.37
CA GLU A 96 9.20 -23.96 8.57
C GLU A 96 8.63 -24.39 7.21
N ALA A 97 7.35 -24.76 7.16
CA ALA A 97 6.63 -25.06 5.93
C ALA A 97 6.29 -23.81 5.09
N GLY A 98 6.57 -22.59 5.60
CA GLY A 98 6.27 -21.34 4.92
C GLY A 98 4.78 -20.97 4.88
N ILE A 99 3.96 -21.59 5.74
CA ILE A 99 2.52 -21.33 5.85
C ILE A 99 2.29 -20.20 6.85
N TRP A 100 2.77 -19.00 6.50
CA TRP A 100 2.90 -17.85 7.41
C TRP A 100 1.60 -17.43 8.11
N SER A 101 0.48 -17.38 7.38
CA SER A 101 -0.79 -16.91 7.95
C SER A 101 -1.39 -17.92 8.93
N ALA A 102 -1.24 -19.22 8.66
CA ALA A 102 -1.70 -20.27 9.57
C ALA A 102 -0.81 -20.29 10.82
N ALA A 103 0.52 -20.26 10.64
CA ALA A 103 1.46 -20.18 11.75
C ALA A 103 1.16 -18.99 12.68
N ARG A 104 0.85 -17.83 12.10
CA ARG A 104 0.47 -16.64 12.89
C ARG A 104 -0.79 -16.88 13.73
N SER A 105 -1.83 -17.50 13.15
CA SER A 105 -3.07 -17.81 13.86
C SER A 105 -2.81 -18.72 15.06
N GLU A 106 -1.98 -19.75 14.88
CA GLU A 106 -1.63 -20.70 15.94
C GLU A 106 -0.81 -20.03 17.07
N PHE A 107 0.09 -19.10 16.74
CA PHE A 107 0.78 -18.31 17.77
C PHE A 107 -0.16 -17.34 18.50
N GLU A 108 -1.11 -16.73 17.81
CA GLU A 108 -2.12 -15.86 18.42
C GLU A 108 -3.06 -16.67 19.34
N GLU A 109 -3.42 -17.89 18.94
CA GLU A 109 -4.17 -18.84 19.77
C GLU A 109 -3.36 -19.27 21.00
N SER A 110 -2.08 -19.60 20.83
CA SER A 110 -1.17 -19.93 21.94
C SER A 110 -1.05 -18.78 22.95
N LEU A 111 -1.11 -17.51 22.51
CA LEU A 111 -1.14 -16.35 23.40
C LEU A 111 -2.44 -16.20 24.19
N SER A 112 -3.54 -16.75 23.68
CA SER A 112 -4.81 -16.75 24.39
C SER A 112 -4.83 -17.75 25.56
N GLU A 113 -4.01 -18.80 25.45
CA GLU A 113 -3.84 -19.84 26.48
C GLU A 113 -2.79 -19.46 27.52
N GLY A 114 -1.71 -18.77 27.11
CA GLY A 114 -0.65 -18.35 28.02
C GLY A 114 0.31 -17.32 27.43
N GLU A 115 0.82 -16.41 28.27
CA GLU A 115 1.74 -15.36 27.80
C GLU A 115 3.16 -15.90 27.60
N SER A 116 3.50 -16.24 26.36
CA SER A 116 4.83 -16.74 25.98
C SER A 116 5.59 -15.78 25.06
N TRP A 117 6.88 -15.57 25.36
CA TRP A 117 7.77 -14.79 24.49
C TRP A 117 7.96 -15.46 23.11
N GLN A 118 7.91 -16.79 23.06
CA GLN A 118 8.07 -17.57 21.82
C GLN A 118 6.90 -17.31 20.89
N ALA A 119 5.67 -17.29 21.42
CA ALA A 119 4.47 -16.98 20.64
C ALA A 119 4.53 -15.55 20.08
N HIS A 120 4.88 -14.57 20.93
CA HIS A 120 5.07 -13.19 20.47
C HIS A 120 6.14 -13.05 19.37
N TRP A 121 7.28 -13.73 19.51
CA TRP A 121 8.33 -13.72 18.49
C TRP A 121 7.92 -14.48 17.21
N GLY A 122 7.20 -15.59 17.36
CA GLY A 122 6.62 -16.38 16.28
C GLY A 122 5.68 -15.55 15.40
N ILE A 123 4.83 -14.71 16.01
CA ILE A 123 3.98 -13.76 15.28
C ILE A 123 4.82 -12.78 14.45
N VAL A 124 5.91 -12.26 15.02
CA VAL A 124 6.80 -11.34 14.29
C VAL A 124 7.45 -12.06 13.10
N ARG A 125 7.97 -13.27 13.30
CA ARG A 125 8.55 -14.09 12.21
C ARG A 125 7.52 -14.43 11.14
N ALA A 126 6.31 -14.83 11.53
CA ALA A 126 5.23 -15.14 10.62
C ALA A 126 4.80 -13.93 9.79
N ALA A 127 4.57 -12.78 10.44
CA ALA A 127 4.10 -11.57 9.79
C ALA A 127 5.14 -10.97 8.83
N THR A 128 6.42 -11.07 9.19
CA THR A 128 7.53 -10.52 8.40
C THR A 128 8.18 -11.54 7.45
N ARG A 129 7.66 -12.77 7.42
CA ARG A 129 8.24 -13.91 6.67
C ARG A 129 9.72 -14.07 6.97
N GLU A 130 10.05 -14.32 8.23
CA GLU A 130 11.43 -14.44 8.71
C GLU A 130 12.26 -13.16 8.50
N LEU A 131 11.68 -11.99 8.79
CA LEU A 131 12.30 -10.67 8.66
C LEU A 131 12.72 -10.30 7.21
N THR A 132 12.22 -11.02 6.20
CA THR A 132 12.46 -10.70 4.80
C THR A 132 11.61 -9.52 4.32
N ASP A 133 10.37 -9.41 4.82
CA ASP A 133 9.43 -8.33 4.53
C ASP A 133 9.16 -7.49 5.78
N LEU A 134 9.88 -6.37 5.88
CA LEU A 134 9.77 -5.45 7.01
C LEU A 134 8.63 -4.42 6.86
N SER A 135 7.88 -4.44 5.75
CA SER A 135 6.77 -3.50 5.56
C SER A 135 5.66 -3.68 6.59
N VAL A 136 5.50 -4.90 7.11
CA VAL A 136 4.48 -5.26 8.10
C VAL A 136 4.97 -5.07 9.53
N PHE A 137 6.28 -4.88 9.75
CA PHE A 137 6.88 -4.78 11.07
C PHE A 137 6.23 -3.73 12.00
N PRO A 138 5.85 -2.52 11.54
CA PRO A 138 5.18 -1.54 12.40
C PRO A 138 3.91 -2.07 13.08
N SER A 139 3.16 -2.96 12.42
CA SER A 139 1.94 -3.56 12.98
C SER A 139 2.20 -4.58 14.09
N VAL A 140 3.37 -5.24 14.06
CA VAL A 140 3.77 -6.28 15.01
C VAL A 140 4.86 -5.82 15.98
N LYS A 141 5.22 -4.53 15.97
CA LYS A 141 6.25 -3.95 16.84
C LYS A 141 5.99 -4.22 18.32
N LYS A 142 4.73 -4.14 18.75
CA LYS A 142 4.34 -4.45 20.14
C LYS A 142 4.62 -5.91 20.52
N HIS A 143 4.43 -6.85 19.59
CA HIS A 143 4.78 -8.25 19.82
C HIS A 143 6.29 -8.45 19.89
N ALA A 144 7.07 -7.73 19.06
CA ALA A 144 8.53 -7.75 19.18
C ALA A 144 8.98 -7.25 20.56
N GLU A 145 8.47 -6.12 21.02
CA GLU A 145 8.76 -5.56 22.35
C GLU A 145 8.39 -6.55 23.48
N ALA A 146 7.19 -7.13 23.44
CA ALA A 146 6.73 -8.10 24.43
C ALA A 146 7.61 -9.37 24.44
N ALA A 147 8.00 -9.87 23.26
CA ALA A 147 8.92 -11.00 23.15
C ALA A 147 10.27 -10.67 23.79
N PHE A 148 10.91 -9.58 23.36
CA PHE A 148 12.25 -9.24 23.83
C PHE A 148 12.30 -8.82 25.31
N ALA A 149 11.19 -8.34 25.88
CA ALA A 149 11.09 -8.05 27.31
C ALA A 149 11.22 -9.31 28.18
N LYS A 150 10.69 -10.45 27.70
CA LYS A 150 10.69 -11.72 28.44
C LYS A 150 11.72 -12.74 27.93
N MET A 151 12.34 -12.48 26.79
CA MET A 151 13.28 -13.40 26.15
C MET A 151 14.62 -13.48 26.91
N PRO A 152 15.10 -14.69 27.25
CA PRO A 152 16.42 -14.89 27.85
C PRO A 152 17.55 -14.36 26.95
N ALA A 153 18.62 -13.84 27.56
CA ALA A 153 19.76 -13.30 26.82
C ALA A 153 20.47 -14.35 25.93
N GLN A 154 20.45 -15.63 26.34
CA GLN A 154 21.03 -16.72 25.55
C GLN A 154 20.28 -16.92 24.23
N GLU A 155 18.94 -16.96 24.27
CA GLU A 155 18.10 -17.06 23.07
C GLU A 155 18.24 -15.83 22.17
N ARG A 156 18.32 -14.63 22.77
CA ARG A 156 18.59 -13.40 22.02
C ARG A 156 19.89 -13.46 21.24
N ARG A 157 20.96 -14.03 21.82
CA ARG A 157 22.24 -14.22 21.11
C ARG A 157 22.14 -15.22 19.97
N VAL A 158 21.39 -16.32 20.15
CA VAL A 158 21.16 -17.32 19.09
C VAL A 158 20.40 -16.70 17.91
N LEU A 159 19.32 -15.99 18.20
CA LEU A 159 18.56 -15.25 17.18
C LEU A 159 19.40 -14.14 16.55
N GLY A 160 20.20 -13.44 17.35
CA GLY A 160 21.12 -12.41 16.88
C GLY A 160 22.12 -12.95 15.87
N ALA A 161 22.74 -14.10 16.14
CA ALA A 161 23.64 -14.75 15.21
C ALA A 161 22.97 -15.11 13.87
N ARG A 162 21.68 -15.48 13.91
CA ARG A 162 20.89 -15.84 12.71
C ARG A 162 20.43 -14.63 11.90
N TYR A 163 19.89 -13.59 12.55
CA TYR A 163 19.17 -12.51 11.87
C TYR A 163 19.95 -11.19 11.77
N VAL A 164 20.92 -10.91 12.64
CA VAL A 164 21.70 -9.65 12.55
C VAL A 164 22.51 -9.55 11.26
N PRO A 165 23.20 -10.60 10.76
CA PRO A 165 23.92 -10.51 9.50
C PRO A 165 23.04 -10.12 8.30
N PRO A 166 21.92 -10.80 7.99
CA PRO A 166 21.07 -10.41 6.86
C PRO A 166 20.42 -9.03 7.07
N LEU A 167 20.02 -8.68 8.29
CA LEU A 167 19.48 -7.35 8.60
C LEU A 167 20.52 -6.24 8.37
N SER A 168 21.78 -6.47 8.75
CA SER A 168 22.86 -5.49 8.55
C SER A 168 23.15 -5.24 7.07
N GLU A 169 23.04 -6.27 6.22
CA GLU A 169 23.18 -6.13 4.78
C GLU A 169 21.97 -5.39 4.18
N GLN A 170 20.75 -5.68 4.63
CA GLN A 170 19.56 -4.92 4.24
C GLN A 170 19.66 -3.44 4.66
N ARG A 171 20.21 -3.17 5.86
CA ARG A 171 20.48 -1.82 6.36
C ARG A 171 21.40 -1.07 5.40
N ARG A 172 22.52 -1.69 5.03
CA ARG A 172 23.51 -1.12 4.11
C ARG A 172 22.90 -0.77 2.76
N ARG A 173 22.12 -1.70 2.17
CA ARG A 173 21.42 -1.49 0.89
C ARG A 173 20.39 -0.37 0.97
N THR A 174 19.60 -0.33 2.03
CA THR A 174 18.57 0.69 2.24
C THR A 174 19.19 2.08 2.44
N ALA A 175 20.25 2.16 3.27
CA ALA A 175 21.00 3.39 3.48
C ALA A 175 21.67 3.89 2.18
N GLN A 176 22.17 2.99 1.35
CA GLN A 176 22.71 3.35 0.04
C GLN A 176 21.62 3.86 -0.90
N ALA A 177 20.46 3.19 -0.97
CA ALA A 177 19.33 3.62 -1.77
C ALA A 177 18.82 5.02 -1.38
N ILE A 178 18.79 5.33 -0.08
CA ILE A 178 18.45 6.68 0.40
C ILE A 178 19.46 7.71 -0.13
N LYS A 179 20.77 7.44 0.00
CA LYS A 179 21.82 8.33 -0.50
C LYS A 179 21.73 8.52 -2.01
N ASP A 180 21.42 7.47 -2.76
CA ASP A 180 21.31 7.53 -4.21
C ASP A 180 20.09 8.34 -4.64
N MET A 181 18.95 8.19 -3.95
CA MET A 181 17.73 8.98 -4.16
C MET A 181 17.88 10.45 -3.77
N GLU A 182 18.64 10.74 -2.71
CA GLU A 182 18.96 12.12 -2.30
C GLU A 182 19.93 12.80 -3.28
N LYS A 183 20.86 12.05 -3.87
CA LYS A 183 21.80 12.54 -4.90
C LYS A 183 21.18 12.70 -6.28
N ALA A 184 20.18 11.90 -6.61
CA ALA A 184 19.43 11.95 -7.86
C ALA A 184 18.07 12.61 -7.62
N PRO A 185 18.00 13.97 -7.56
CA PRO A 185 16.72 14.67 -7.49
C PRO A 185 15.83 14.26 -8.68
N PRO A 186 14.50 14.36 -8.54
CA PRO A 186 13.58 13.99 -9.62
C PRO A 186 14.03 14.66 -10.92
N PRO A 187 14.16 13.90 -12.02
CA PRO A 187 14.83 14.37 -13.23
C PRO A 187 14.20 15.70 -13.67
N PRO A 188 15.00 16.77 -13.84
CA PRO A 188 14.46 18.02 -14.35
C PRO A 188 13.88 17.76 -15.75
N ARG A 189 12.74 18.40 -16.03
CA ARG A 189 11.85 18.21 -17.20
C ARG A 189 12.48 18.36 -18.60
N GLU A 190 13.80 18.35 -18.76
CA GLU A 190 14.47 18.68 -20.01
C GLU A 190 14.18 17.71 -21.16
N LEU A 191 13.67 16.50 -20.89
CA LEU A 191 13.38 15.51 -21.93
C LEU A 191 12.03 15.67 -22.65
N GLN A 192 11.16 16.61 -22.24
CA GLN A 192 9.87 16.84 -22.95
C GLN A 192 9.69 18.25 -23.53
N GLN A 193 10.67 19.14 -23.37
CA GLN A 193 10.66 20.40 -24.13
C GLN A 193 11.16 20.14 -25.55
N LYS A 194 10.29 19.55 -26.38
CA LYS A 194 10.41 19.61 -27.84
C LYS A 194 10.27 21.09 -28.25
N LYS A 195 11.40 21.80 -28.18
CA LYS A 195 11.78 23.06 -28.83
C LYS A 195 10.62 23.79 -29.53
N GLN A 196 9.70 24.38 -28.76
CA GLN A 196 8.66 25.23 -29.32
C GLN A 196 9.22 26.63 -29.58
N LYS A 197 10.16 26.73 -30.52
CA LYS A 197 10.64 27.99 -31.11
C LYS A 197 9.54 28.56 -32.02
N SER A 198 8.46 29.12 -31.47
CA SER A 198 7.48 29.86 -32.30
C SER A 198 6.69 30.94 -31.54
N GLY A 199 7.23 31.44 -30.43
CA GLY A 199 6.60 32.49 -29.63
C GLY A 199 7.02 33.92 -29.99
N LEU A 200 8.24 34.13 -30.50
CA LEU A 200 8.82 35.47 -30.60
C LEU A 200 8.49 36.24 -31.89
N PHE A 201 8.00 35.56 -32.93
CA PHE A 201 7.70 36.22 -34.22
C PHE A 201 6.33 36.93 -34.27
N TYR A 202 5.44 36.74 -33.29
CA TYR A 202 4.06 37.27 -33.35
C TYR A 202 3.78 38.49 -32.47
N THR A 203 4.59 38.76 -31.45
CA THR A 203 4.44 39.98 -30.64
C THR A 203 4.81 41.22 -31.44
N GLY A 204 5.82 41.14 -32.31
CA GLY A 204 6.14 42.21 -33.26
C GLY A 204 5.06 42.40 -34.34
N SER A 205 4.36 41.34 -34.74
CA SER A 205 3.30 41.39 -35.76
C SER A 205 2.05 42.12 -35.28
N ALA A 206 1.59 41.91 -34.04
CA ALA A 206 0.43 42.61 -33.51
C ALA A 206 0.66 44.13 -33.38
N VAL A 207 1.85 44.54 -32.92
CA VAL A 207 2.23 45.96 -32.84
C VAL A 207 2.35 46.58 -34.23
N PHE A 208 2.89 45.85 -35.20
CA PHE A 208 2.97 46.30 -36.59
C PHE A 208 1.58 46.54 -37.21
N PHE A 209 0.61 45.64 -36.99
CA PHE A 209 -0.76 45.84 -37.48
C PHE A 209 -1.48 47.02 -36.79
N ILE A 210 -1.24 47.26 -35.50
CA ILE A 210 -1.78 48.43 -34.80
C ILE A 210 -1.20 49.73 -35.36
N ILE A 211 0.10 49.75 -35.66
CA ILE A 211 0.77 50.92 -36.27
C ILE A 211 0.23 51.17 -37.69
N LEU A 212 0.03 50.11 -38.49
CA LEU A 212 -0.57 50.23 -39.83
C LEU A 212 -2.00 50.76 -39.76
N PHE A 213 -2.81 50.27 -38.82
CA PHE A 213 -4.17 50.77 -38.60
C PHE A 213 -4.18 52.26 -38.24
N ILE A 214 -3.32 52.70 -37.32
CA ILE A 214 -3.22 54.12 -36.95
C ILE A 214 -2.74 54.97 -38.14
N ALA A 215 -1.80 54.46 -38.94
CA ALA A 215 -1.31 55.16 -40.13
C ALA A 215 -2.39 55.31 -41.21
N ASP A 216 -3.20 54.28 -41.44
CA ASP A 216 -4.32 54.30 -42.40
C ASP A 216 -5.41 55.30 -41.96
N LEU A 217 -5.76 55.27 -40.67
CA LEU A 217 -6.73 56.19 -40.06
C LEU A 217 -6.29 57.66 -40.15
N LEU A 218 -4.98 57.94 -40.03
CA LEU A 218 -4.42 59.29 -40.21
C LEU A 218 -4.38 59.74 -41.68
N LEU A 219 -4.17 58.81 -42.61
CA LEU A 219 -4.20 59.09 -44.06
C LEU A 219 -5.60 59.46 -44.53
N GLU A 220 -6.63 58.75 -44.07
CA GLU A 220 -8.03 59.06 -44.39
C GLU A 220 -8.49 60.39 -43.77
N PHE A 221 -8.01 60.73 -42.56
CA PHE A 221 -8.39 61.97 -41.89
C PHE A 221 -7.67 63.23 -42.43
N SER A 222 -6.47 63.06 -43.01
CA SER A 222 -5.69 64.16 -43.59
C SER A 222 -6.05 64.45 -45.06
N GLY A 223 -6.70 63.51 -45.74
CA GLY A 223 -7.08 63.59 -47.14
C GLY A 223 -8.37 64.35 -47.44
N GLY A 224 -8.63 65.50 -46.80
CA GLY A 224 -9.49 66.62 -47.27
C GLY A 224 -10.93 66.38 -47.79
N ASN A 225 -11.42 65.16 -47.92
CA ASN A 225 -12.74 64.81 -48.44
C ASN A 225 -13.61 64.31 -47.30
N VAL A 226 -14.29 65.24 -46.64
CA VAL A 226 -15.28 64.97 -45.59
C VAL A 226 -16.56 64.43 -46.24
N GLY A 227 -16.47 63.20 -46.74
CA GLY A 227 -17.60 62.42 -47.23
C GLY A 227 -17.23 60.96 -47.05
N LEU A 228 -17.89 60.27 -46.12
CA LEU A 228 -17.74 58.83 -45.94
C LEU A 228 -18.20 58.13 -47.23
N ASN A 229 -17.29 57.97 -48.19
CA ASN A 229 -17.54 57.10 -49.33
C ASN A 229 -17.78 55.70 -48.75
N VAL A 230 -18.76 54.98 -49.31
CA VAL A 230 -19.15 53.63 -48.88
C VAL A 230 -17.92 52.71 -48.72
N ALA A 231 -16.90 52.91 -49.54
CA ALA A 231 -15.61 52.22 -49.47
C ALA A 231 -14.83 52.46 -48.15
N GLY A 232 -14.74 53.70 -47.65
CA GLY A 232 -14.01 54.00 -46.41
C GLY A 232 -14.69 53.42 -45.16
N GLY A 233 -16.03 53.44 -45.13
CA GLY A 233 -16.79 52.77 -44.06
C GLY A 233 -16.57 51.25 -44.03
N ILE A 234 -16.38 50.62 -45.20
CA ILE A 234 -16.09 49.18 -45.31
C ILE A 234 -14.67 48.87 -44.81
N ILE A 235 -13.68 49.71 -45.11
CA ILE A 235 -12.28 49.51 -44.67
C ILE A 235 -12.19 49.56 -43.13
N ILE A 236 -12.79 50.59 -42.51
CA ILE A 236 -12.83 50.72 -41.04
C ILE A 236 -13.48 49.50 -40.38
N LEU A 237 -14.56 48.96 -40.96
CA LEU A 237 -15.21 47.76 -40.45
C LEU A 237 -14.31 46.51 -40.55
N LEU A 238 -13.57 46.34 -41.65
CA LEU A 238 -12.65 45.22 -41.84
C LEU A 238 -11.50 45.26 -40.83
N ASP A 239 -10.98 46.45 -40.52
CA ASP A 239 -9.91 46.61 -39.54
C ASP A 239 -10.38 46.32 -38.11
N ILE A 240 -11.58 46.77 -37.74
CA ILE A 240 -12.18 46.43 -36.45
C ILE A 240 -12.33 44.90 -36.33
N VAL A 241 -12.80 44.23 -37.39
CA VAL A 241 -12.91 42.77 -37.41
C VAL A 241 -11.54 42.09 -37.25
N LEU A 242 -10.51 42.58 -37.95
CA LEU A 242 -9.15 42.05 -37.84
C LEU A 242 -8.58 42.23 -36.42
N LEU A 243 -8.79 43.40 -35.82
CA LEU A 243 -8.36 43.70 -34.45
C LEU A 243 -9.02 42.76 -33.44
N VAL A 244 -10.34 42.54 -33.56
CA VAL A 244 -11.08 41.61 -32.68
C VAL A 244 -10.54 40.18 -32.83
N LEU A 245 -10.27 39.73 -34.06
CA LEU A 245 -9.70 38.40 -34.31
C LEU A 245 -8.31 38.23 -33.68
N LEU A 246 -7.45 39.26 -33.78
CA LEU A 246 -6.12 39.25 -33.15
C LEU A 246 -6.20 39.18 -31.62
N ILE A 247 -7.11 39.95 -31.01
CA ILE A 247 -7.34 39.92 -29.55
C ILE A 247 -7.84 38.54 -29.11
N VAL A 248 -8.85 37.99 -29.79
CA VAL A 248 -9.41 36.66 -29.47
C VAL A 248 -8.35 35.57 -29.62
N PHE A 249 -7.51 35.63 -30.66
CA PHE A 249 -6.42 34.67 -30.86
C PHE A 249 -5.34 34.81 -29.80
N GLY A 250 -4.95 36.04 -29.45
CA GLY A 250 -3.98 36.34 -28.40
C GLY A 250 -4.43 35.83 -27.03
N VAL A 251 -5.68 36.11 -26.64
CA VAL A 251 -6.28 35.64 -25.38
C VAL A 251 -6.36 34.11 -25.34
N ARG A 252 -6.83 33.47 -26.41
CA ARG A 252 -6.87 31.99 -26.48
C ARG A 252 -5.48 31.36 -26.35
N ARG A 253 -4.44 31.96 -26.94
CA ARG A 253 -3.07 31.47 -26.85
C ARG A 253 -2.48 31.67 -25.45
N LEU A 254 -2.73 32.82 -24.81
CA LEU A 254 -2.33 33.09 -23.43
C LEU A 254 -2.99 32.11 -22.45
N LEU A 255 -4.30 31.87 -22.59
CA LEU A 255 -5.02 30.90 -21.77
C LEU A 255 -4.49 29.46 -21.96
N LYS A 256 -4.19 29.04 -23.20
CA LYS A 256 -3.55 27.74 -23.47
C LYS A 256 -2.16 27.65 -22.84
N GLY A 257 -1.35 28.72 -22.94
CA GLY A 257 -0.02 28.78 -22.33
C GLY A 257 -0.05 28.72 -20.80
N GLN A 258 -0.99 29.44 -20.16
CA GLN A 258 -1.18 29.39 -18.70
C GLN A 258 -1.66 28.01 -18.24
N ARG A 259 -2.60 27.38 -18.96
CA ARG A 259 -3.07 26.02 -18.66
C ARG A 259 -1.93 25.00 -18.78
N ALA A 260 -1.09 25.11 -19.80
CA ALA A 260 0.09 24.25 -19.96
C ALA A 260 1.08 24.42 -18.79
N LYS A 261 1.36 25.66 -18.35
CA LYS A 261 2.21 25.93 -17.19
C LYS A 261 1.67 25.33 -15.89
N ARG A 262 0.36 25.50 -15.63
CA ARG A 262 -0.30 24.92 -14.44
C ARG A 262 -0.32 23.40 -14.47
N ALA A 263 -0.62 22.80 -15.61
CA ALA A 263 -0.59 21.34 -15.78
C ALA A 263 0.82 20.78 -15.55
N MET A 264 1.84 21.48 -16.05
CA MET A 264 3.23 21.12 -15.79
C MET A 264 3.54 21.19 -14.29
N GLN A 265 3.24 22.31 -13.62
CA GLN A 265 3.46 22.47 -12.17
C GLN A 265 2.84 21.33 -11.37
N ALA A 266 1.56 21.01 -11.63
CA ALA A 266 0.88 19.91 -10.96
C ALA A 266 1.61 18.56 -11.13
N VAL A 267 2.17 18.27 -12.32
CA VAL A 267 2.95 17.04 -12.56
C VAL A 267 4.27 17.04 -11.77
N GLU A 268 4.95 18.18 -11.66
CA GLU A 268 6.19 18.29 -10.88
C GLU A 268 5.93 18.17 -9.38
N ASP A 269 4.87 18.82 -8.89
CA ASP A 269 4.45 18.69 -7.50
C ASP A 269 4.12 17.23 -7.18
N THR A 270 3.39 16.55 -8.08
CA THR A 270 3.11 15.11 -7.95
C THR A 270 4.38 14.25 -7.96
N GLN A 271 5.39 14.59 -8.78
CA GLN A 271 6.65 13.84 -8.81
C GLN A 271 7.48 14.07 -7.56
N LYS A 272 7.52 15.30 -7.04
CA LYS A 272 8.19 15.61 -5.77
C LYS A 272 7.53 14.86 -4.62
N GLU A 273 6.20 14.91 -4.53
CA GLU A 273 5.45 14.19 -3.51
C GLU A 273 5.74 12.68 -3.54
N LYS A 274 5.79 12.08 -4.74
CA LYS A 274 6.16 10.66 -4.90
C LYS A 274 7.59 10.37 -4.44
N HIS A 275 8.55 11.21 -4.83
CA HIS A 275 9.95 11.06 -4.43
C HIS A 275 10.12 11.17 -2.91
N GLU A 276 9.47 12.16 -2.29
CA GLU A 276 9.46 12.34 -0.84
C GLU A 276 8.79 11.17 -0.11
N ALA A 277 7.69 10.65 -0.65
CA ALA A 277 7.00 9.46 -0.11
C ALA A 277 7.88 8.20 -0.18
N GLU A 278 8.61 8.00 -1.27
CA GLU A 278 9.57 6.89 -1.41
C GLU A 278 10.73 7.02 -0.43
N LEU A 279 11.31 8.21 -0.28
CA LEU A 279 12.34 8.48 0.71
C LEU A 279 11.84 8.20 2.14
N LYS A 280 10.62 8.65 2.46
CA LYS A 280 9.99 8.37 3.76
C LYS A 280 9.87 6.87 4.01
N LYS A 281 9.38 6.10 3.02
CA LYS A 281 9.26 4.64 3.10
C LYS A 281 10.61 3.95 3.33
N LEU A 282 11.67 4.40 2.65
CA LEU A 282 13.02 3.87 2.85
C LEU A 282 13.56 4.18 4.26
N ARG A 283 13.31 5.40 4.76
CA ARG A 283 13.70 5.80 6.13
C ARG A 283 12.95 4.99 7.19
N GLU A 284 11.65 4.78 7.03
CA GLU A 284 10.84 3.93 7.92
C GLU A 284 11.37 2.48 7.93
N ARG A 285 11.72 1.93 6.76
CA ARG A 285 12.35 0.61 6.68
C ARG A 285 13.68 0.57 7.42
N LEU A 286 14.51 1.60 7.28
CA LEU A 286 15.79 1.70 7.99
C LEU A 286 15.60 1.72 9.51
N ASP A 287 14.62 2.48 10.01
CA ASP A 287 14.27 2.54 11.44
C ASP A 287 13.80 1.20 11.99
N CYS A 288 13.00 0.45 11.20
CA CYS A 288 12.58 -0.91 11.56
C CYS A 288 13.80 -1.85 11.68
N ILE A 289 14.75 -1.76 10.75
CA ILE A 289 15.98 -2.57 10.79
C ILE A 289 16.82 -2.21 12.02
N ASP A 290 16.99 -0.92 12.32
CA ASP A 290 17.79 -0.45 13.45
C ASP A 290 17.17 -0.87 14.78
N THR A 291 15.84 -0.79 14.89
CA THR A 291 15.08 -1.28 16.04
C THR A 291 15.29 -2.79 16.27
N LEU A 292 15.12 -3.62 15.22
CA LEU A 292 15.34 -5.07 15.30
C LEU A 292 16.79 -5.43 15.64
N CYS A 293 17.75 -4.77 15.01
CA CYS A 293 19.17 -4.95 15.33
C CYS A 293 19.49 -4.54 16.77
N GLY A 294 18.80 -3.52 17.30
CA GLY A 294 18.90 -3.12 18.69
C GLY A 294 18.47 -4.23 19.64
N TYR A 295 17.31 -4.84 19.40
CA TYR A 295 16.81 -5.93 20.25
C TYR A 295 17.68 -7.19 20.20
N LEU A 296 18.26 -7.50 19.05
CA LEU A 296 19.00 -8.74 18.81
C LEU A 296 20.49 -8.68 19.21
N LYS A 297 21.02 -7.50 19.56
CA LYS A 297 22.43 -7.32 19.95
C LYS A 297 22.71 -7.64 21.42
N TYR A 298 21.69 -7.69 22.27
CA TYR A 298 21.81 -7.82 23.74
C TYR A 298 21.18 -9.12 24.23
#